data_AF-A0A939IF23-F1
#
_entry.id   AF-A0A939IF23-F1
#
_cell.length_a   1.000
_cell.length_b   1.000
_cell.length_c   1.000
_cell.angle_alpha   90.00
_cell.angle_beta   90.00
_cell.angle_gamma   90.00
#
_symmetry.space_group_name_H-M   'P 1'
#
loop_
_entity.id
_entity.type
_entity.pdbx_description
1 polymer ?
#
loop_
_entity_poly.entity_id
_entity_poly.type
_entity_poly.pdbx_seq_one_letter_code
_entity_poly.pdbx_strand_id
1 'polypeptide(L)'
;MTIKEQINQELEKLPEPLLQEILDFVQSLQAKHEKNSISSDSQPAQTLTTEHTLTGSTAEDLLEFVGSWEGSDIKECLQLVHDSRIPLEL
;
A
#
# COMPACT_ATOMS: atom_id res chain seq x y z
N MET A 1 23.72 20.48 -9.79
CA MET A 1 23.35 19.10 -10.14
C MET A 1 21.83 19.01 -10.13
N THR A 2 21.21 18.45 -11.16
CA THR A 2 19.75 18.26 -11.20
C THR A 2 19.37 16.89 -10.62
N ILE A 3 18.14 16.73 -10.13
CA ILE A 3 17.64 15.43 -9.62
C ILE A 3 17.81 14.33 -10.68
N LYS A 4 17.52 14.64 -11.95
CA LYS A 4 17.70 13.71 -13.08
C LYS A 4 19.15 13.25 -13.23
N GLU A 5 20.10 14.15 -13.03
CA GLU A 5 21.53 13.87 -13.15
C GLU A 5 22.03 13.00 -11.97
N GLN A 6 21.52 13.23 -10.76
CA GLN A 6 21.80 12.37 -9.60
C GLN A 6 21.25 10.96 -9.79
N ILE A 7 20.01 10.83 -10.28
CA ILE A 7 19.39 9.54 -10.55
C ILE A 7 20.22 8.74 -11.57
N ASN A 8 20.64 9.37 -12.67
CA ASN A 8 21.45 8.70 -13.68
C ASN A 8 22.81 8.24 -13.14
N GLN A 9 23.50 9.08 -12.35
CA GLN A 9 24.78 8.70 -11.75
C GLN A 9 24.67 7.53 -10.78
N GLU A 10 23.54 7.40 -10.07
CA GLU A 10 23.33 6.28 -9.17
C GLU A 10 22.98 5.02 -9.97
N LEU A 11 22.13 5.13 -10.99
CA LEU A 11 21.77 4.01 -11.89
C LEU A 11 23.00 3.38 -12.56
N GLU A 12 23.99 4.17 -13.01
CA GLU A 12 25.21 3.63 -13.63
C GLU A 12 26.08 2.78 -12.69
N LYS A 13 25.94 2.95 -11.36
CA LYS A 13 26.71 2.21 -10.36
C LYS A 13 26.02 0.93 -9.91
N LEU A 14 24.75 0.75 -10.25
CA LEU A 14 23.95 -0.38 -9.78
C LEU A 14 24.11 -1.61 -10.69
N PRO A 15 24.09 -2.83 -10.13
CA PRO A 15 24.05 -4.07 -10.89
C PRO A 15 22.69 -4.26 -11.58
N GLU A 16 22.71 -4.88 -12.77
CA GLU A 16 21.54 -5.22 -13.61
C GLU A 16 20.28 -5.71 -12.85
N PRO A 17 20.36 -6.66 -11.88
CA PRO A 17 19.18 -7.12 -11.15
C PRO A 17 18.45 -6.02 -10.37
N LEU A 18 19.17 -5.02 -9.84
CA LEU A 18 18.56 -3.90 -9.13
C LEU A 18 18.00 -2.85 -10.11
N LEU A 19 18.59 -2.72 -11.30
CA LEU A 19 18.03 -1.86 -12.36
C LEU A 19 16.64 -2.34 -12.80
N GLN A 20 16.43 -3.66 -12.85
CA GLN A 20 15.13 -4.25 -13.15
C GLN A 20 14.07 -3.87 -12.10
N GLU A 21 14.40 -3.96 -10.81
CA GLU A 21 13.51 -3.58 -9.71
C GLU A 21 13.16 -2.08 -9.75
N ILE A 22 14.15 -1.24 -10.05
CA ILE A 22 13.92 0.20 -10.20
C ILE A 22 13.03 0.50 -11.41
N LEU A 23 13.21 -0.22 -12.51
CA LEU A 23 12.37 -0.05 -13.70
C LEU A 23 10.90 -0.36 -13.39
N ASP A 24 10.63 -1.47 -12.69
CA ASP A 24 9.28 -1.83 -12.23
C ASP A 24 8.69 -0.76 -11.30
N PHE A 25 9.51 -0.26 -10.36
CA PHE A 25 9.09 0.82 -9.48
C PHE A 25 8.73 2.12 -10.23
N VAL A 26 9.53 2.53 -11.22
CA VAL A 26 9.25 3.72 -12.03
C VAL A 26 7.97 3.55 -12.85
N GLN A 27 7.74 2.37 -13.42
CA GLN A 27 6.50 2.06 -14.13
C GLN A 27 5.29 2.11 -13.19
N SER A 28 5.42 1.62 -11.96
CA SER A 28 4.37 1.71 -10.95
C SER A 28 4.02 3.17 -10.59
N LEU A 29 5.04 4.05 -10.49
CA LEU A 29 4.83 5.47 -10.20
C LEU A 29 4.07 6.17 -11.33
N GLN A 30 4.39 5.84 -12.59
CA GLN A 30 3.69 6.37 -13.75
C GLN A 30 2.24 5.91 -13.79
N ALA A 31 1.97 4.61 -13.61
CA ALA A 31 0.62 4.07 -13.58
C ALA A 31 -0.25 4.69 -12.46
N LYS A 32 0.35 4.96 -11.28
CA LYS A 32 -0.32 5.65 -10.17
C LYS A 32 -0.66 7.10 -10.52
N HIS A 33 0.25 7.82 -11.19
CA HIS A 33 0.00 9.18 -11.63
C HIS A 33 -1.06 9.26 -12.73
N GLU A 34 -1.05 8.36 -13.70
CA GLU A 34 -2.09 8.28 -14.73
C GLU A 34 -3.47 8.01 -14.14
N LYS A 35 -3.56 7.10 -13.15
CA LYS A 35 -4.80 6.84 -12.41
C LYS A 35 -5.30 8.07 -11.63
N ASN A 36 -4.40 8.82 -11.00
CA ASN A 36 -4.77 10.06 -10.29
C ASN A 36 -5.15 11.20 -11.24
N SER A 37 -4.57 11.27 -12.43
CA SER A 37 -4.97 12.25 -13.46
C SER A 37 -6.34 11.95 -14.07
N ILE A 38 -6.81 10.69 -14.02
CA ILE A 38 -8.15 10.29 -14.50
C ILE A 38 -9.22 10.38 -13.39
N SER A 39 -8.83 10.42 -12.11
CA SER A 39 -9.77 10.34 -10.96
C SER A 39 -10.17 11.71 -10.37
N SER A 40 -10.10 12.79 -11.15
CA SER A 40 -10.59 14.11 -10.70
C SER A 40 -12.11 14.32 -10.89
N ASP A 41 -12.84 13.32 -11.38
CA ASP A 41 -14.31 13.39 -11.51
C ASP A 41 -14.95 12.04 -11.16
N SER A 42 -14.99 11.71 -9.87
CA SER A 42 -16.02 10.84 -9.27
C SER A 42 -15.76 10.69 -7.78
N GLN A 43 -16.08 11.75 -7.04
CA GLN A 43 -16.64 11.54 -5.71
C GLN A 43 -18.09 11.09 -5.88
N PRO A 44 -18.51 9.94 -5.33
CA PRO A 44 -19.81 9.84 -4.72
C PRO A 44 -19.64 10.13 -3.23
N ALA A 45 -20.12 11.30 -2.83
CA ALA A 45 -20.49 11.52 -1.45
C ALA A 45 -21.61 10.54 -1.10
N GLN A 46 -21.34 9.49 -0.32
CA GLN A 46 -22.37 8.73 0.38
C GLN A 46 -21.88 8.30 1.77
N THR A 47 -22.23 9.12 2.76
CA THR A 47 -22.83 8.63 4.00
C THR A 47 -23.69 7.39 3.74
N LEU A 48 -23.50 6.33 4.51
CA LEU A 48 -24.56 5.63 5.26
C LEU A 48 -24.03 4.31 5.81
N THR A 49 -24.06 4.21 7.14
CA THR A 49 -24.12 2.96 7.91
C THR A 49 -24.96 1.90 7.21
N THR A 50 -24.32 0.85 6.72
CA THR A 50 -25.00 -0.41 6.38
C THR A 50 -24.24 -1.53 7.06
N GLU A 51 -24.95 -2.34 7.83
CA GLU A 51 -24.43 -3.56 8.42
C GLU A 51 -23.78 -4.39 7.32
N HIS A 52 -22.46 -4.52 7.34
CA HIS A 52 -21.74 -5.42 6.44
C HIS A 52 -22.08 -6.84 6.88
N THR A 53 -23.18 -7.39 6.36
CA THR A 53 -23.41 -8.83 6.32
C THR A 53 -22.32 -9.43 5.44
N LEU A 54 -21.18 -9.74 6.05
CA LEU A 54 -20.04 -10.43 5.44
C LEU A 54 -20.51 -11.78 4.92
N THR A 55 -20.99 -11.79 3.68
CA THR A 55 -21.50 -13.00 3.00
C THR A 55 -20.49 -13.54 1.99
N GLY A 56 -19.33 -12.87 1.86
CA GLY A 56 -18.18 -13.32 1.09
C GLY A 56 -17.11 -13.93 2.02
N SER A 57 -16.61 -15.11 1.67
CA SER A 57 -15.54 -15.81 2.40
C SER A 57 -14.27 -15.93 1.57
N THR A 58 -14.22 -15.36 0.37
CA THR A 58 -13.05 -15.48 -0.50
C THR A 58 -12.23 -14.20 -0.54
N ALA A 59 -10.97 -14.33 -0.96
CA ALA A 59 -10.04 -13.21 -1.02
C ALA A 59 -10.45 -12.17 -2.07
N GLU A 60 -11.17 -12.61 -3.11
CA GLU A 60 -11.69 -11.75 -4.17
C GLU A 60 -12.77 -10.78 -3.65
N ASP A 61 -13.59 -11.21 -2.69
CA ASP A 61 -14.63 -10.39 -2.06
C ASP A 61 -14.03 -9.21 -1.26
N LEU A 62 -12.76 -9.35 -0.84
CA LEU A 62 -12.04 -8.30 -0.10
C LEU A 62 -11.50 -7.19 -1.01
N LEU A 63 -11.46 -7.41 -2.34
CA LEU A 63 -10.92 -6.43 -3.29
C LEU A 63 -11.74 -5.14 -3.37
N GLU A 64 -13.05 -5.22 -3.12
CA GLU A 64 -13.95 -4.05 -3.06
C GLU A 64 -13.53 -3.04 -1.95
N PHE A 65 -12.87 -3.53 -0.90
CA PHE A 65 -12.48 -2.74 0.25
C PHE A 65 -11.02 -2.24 0.16
N VAL A 66 -10.27 -2.60 -0.88
CA VAL A 66 -8.85 -2.17 -1.00
C VAL A 66 -8.77 -0.66 -1.13
N GLY A 67 -8.06 -0.02 -0.19
CA GLY A 67 -7.91 1.44 -0.11
C GLY A 67 -8.92 2.14 0.80
N SER A 68 -9.94 1.45 1.30
CA SER A 68 -10.81 1.93 2.39
C SER A 68 -10.45 1.38 3.76
N TRP A 69 -9.38 0.58 3.84
CA TRP A 69 -8.92 0.02 5.11
C TRP A 69 -8.31 1.12 5.98
N GLU A 70 -8.96 1.37 7.10
CA GLU A 70 -8.46 2.25 8.15
C GLU A 70 -7.86 1.40 9.28
N GLY A 71 -6.69 1.79 9.76
CA GLY A 71 -5.96 1.06 10.80
C GLY A 71 -4.50 1.49 10.82
N SER A 72 -4.15 2.40 11.73
CA SER A 72 -2.75 2.79 12.02
C SER A 72 -2.17 2.03 13.22
N ASP A 73 -2.97 1.12 13.77
CA ASP A 73 -2.82 0.43 15.04
C ASP A 73 -2.11 -0.92 14.91
N ILE A 74 -1.51 -1.22 13.75
CA ILE A 74 -0.73 -2.46 13.56
C ILE A 74 0.33 -2.66 14.65
N LYS A 75 0.96 -1.56 15.09
CA LYS A 75 1.96 -1.60 16.18
C LYS A 75 1.31 -1.92 17.53
N GLU A 76 0.13 -1.38 17.80
CA GLU A 76 -0.63 -1.62 19.04
C GLU A 76 -1.15 -3.06 19.08
N CYS A 77 -1.68 -3.57 17.97
CA CYS A 77 -2.09 -4.96 17.81
C CYS A 77 -0.91 -5.93 18.03
N LEU A 78 0.25 -5.63 17.44
CA LEU A 78 1.46 -6.45 17.63
C LEU A 78 1.94 -6.42 19.08
N GLN A 79 1.90 -5.25 19.74
CA GLN A 79 2.27 -5.12 21.15
C GLN A 79 1.32 -5.93 22.05
N LEU A 80 0.02 -5.84 21.81
CA LEU A 80 -0.98 -6.58 22.59
C LEU A 80 -0.81 -8.10 22.45
N VAL A 81 -0.47 -8.59 21.26
CA VAL A 81 -0.15 -10.01 21.03
C VAL A 81 1.12 -10.42 21.77
N HIS A 82 2.18 -9.60 21.70
CA HIS A 82 3.43 -9.84 22.42
C HIS A 82 3.18 -9.94 23.93
N ASP A 83 2.44 -8.99 24.49
CA ASP A 83 2.15 -8.93 25.93
C ASP A 83 1.21 -10.05 26.38
N SER A 84 0.32 -10.51 25.51
CA SER A 84 -0.65 -11.57 25.84
C SER A 84 -0.12 -13.00 25.61
N ARG A 85 0.83 -13.18 24.67
CA ARG A 85 1.31 -14.51 24.26
C ARG A 85 2.69 -14.88 24.78
N ILE A 86 3.48 -13.95 25.29
CA ILE A 86 4.71 -14.30 26.01
C ILE A 86 4.30 -14.75 27.41
N PRO A 87 4.51 -16.03 27.77
CA PRO A 87 4.40 -16.43 29.15
C PRO A 87 5.42 -15.60 29.94
N LEU A 88 4.96 -14.93 30.99
CA LEU A 88 5.85 -14.50 32.06
C LEU A 88 6.44 -15.77 32.67
N GLU A 89 7.53 -16.27 32.09
CA GLU A 89 8.41 -17.25 32.71
C GLU A 89 8.95 -16.58 33.98
N LEU A 90 8.42 -17.03 35.12
CA LEU A 90 8.72 -16.55 36.48
C LEU A 90 9.37 -17.68 37.27
#